data_AF-A0A367Z0S9-F1
#
_entry.id   AF-A0A367Z0S9-F1
#
_cell.length_a   1.000
_cell.length_b   1.000
_cell.length_c   1.000
_cell.angle_alpha   90.00
_cell.angle_beta   90.00
_cell.angle_gamma   90.00
#
_symmetry.space_group_name_H-M   'P 1'
#
loop_
_entity.id
_entity.type
_entity.pdbx_description
1 polymer ?
#
loop_
_entity_poly.entity_id
_entity_poly.type
_entity_poly.pdbx_seq_one_letter_code
_entity_poly.pdbx_strand_id
1 'polypeptide(L)'
;MYPQLVFLQTNQERISASFELRNLAPTPAEEWQRTLAFLGLSMVEKAAMARSVEALMGRAVELVVDTYDYLQKFPATAAILGWEESVDVEHLEERRRFFTIWLARTLGMDTSEEFAHYLFRAGKFHAGHGPRQIHTPPTYVTASIGHVLAYFGRVLGESALNARQMAAAMAGWSKYLSAQLNLMLFGYHIAREFESGDLSIRLKLFGTVRPIVGKSEVIVRFHPADTVARVLGKFFNYYPEARAQALEKTWDTEEKSHSEWLEVVSVYLFRKGWRILLNGRDLTYESGFDHPLTPQDEIAIFPPGR
;
A
#
# COMPACT_ATOMS: atom_id res chain seq x y z
N MET A 1 -9.37 -29.21 -43.55
CA MET A 1 -7.91 -28.99 -43.61
C MET A 1 -7.63 -27.82 -42.67
N TYR A 2 -7.38 -28.13 -41.38
CA TYR A 2 -7.08 -27.12 -40.36
C TYR A 2 -5.56 -26.91 -40.30
N PRO A 3 -5.06 -25.68 -40.16
CA PRO A 3 -3.62 -25.44 -40.06
C PRO A 3 -3.08 -26.00 -38.74
N GLN A 4 -1.99 -26.76 -38.84
CA GLN A 4 -1.23 -27.29 -37.71
C GLN A 4 -0.69 -26.12 -36.86
N LEU A 5 -1.17 -26.02 -35.62
CA LEU A 5 -0.50 -25.25 -34.58
C LEU A 5 0.83 -25.94 -34.27
N VAL A 6 1.93 -25.34 -34.73
CA VAL A 6 3.28 -25.73 -34.34
C VAL A 6 3.46 -25.29 -32.88
N PHE A 7 3.25 -26.23 -31.95
CA PHE A 7 3.75 -26.09 -30.60
C PHE A 7 5.28 -26.14 -30.67
N LEU A 8 5.92 -24.97 -30.54
CA LEU A 8 7.33 -24.90 -30.19
C LEU A 8 7.46 -25.42 -28.76
N GLN A 9 7.65 -26.75 -28.61
CA GLN A 9 8.23 -27.32 -27.41
C GLN A 9 9.69 -26.85 -27.34
N THR A 10 9.92 -25.72 -26.67
CA THR A 10 11.26 -25.36 -26.22
C THR A 10 11.58 -26.18 -24.98
N ASN A 11 12.03 -27.41 -25.22
CA ASN A 11 12.84 -28.16 -24.28
C ASN A 11 14.18 -27.42 -24.13
N GLN A 12 14.28 -26.57 -23.12
CA GLN A 12 15.56 -26.14 -22.58
C GLN A 12 15.41 -25.92 -21.08
N GLU A 13 15.48 -27.02 -20.33
CA GLU A 13 16.01 -27.03 -18.97
C GLU A 13 17.48 -26.54 -19.01
N ARG A 14 17.66 -25.24 -19.22
CA ARG A 14 18.66 -24.53 -18.44
C ARG A 14 17.99 -24.34 -17.09
N ILE A 15 18.74 -24.53 -16.01
CA ILE A 15 18.47 -23.77 -14.78
C ILE A 15 18.68 -22.31 -15.20
N SER A 16 17.66 -21.73 -15.82
CA SER A 16 17.62 -20.33 -16.18
C SER A 16 17.49 -19.63 -14.85
N ALA A 17 18.62 -19.13 -14.35
CA ALA A 17 18.64 -18.11 -13.31
C ALA A 17 17.47 -17.15 -13.57
N SER A 18 16.43 -17.23 -12.76
CA SER A 18 15.22 -16.43 -12.97
C SER A 18 15.56 -14.99 -12.61
N PHE A 19 15.51 -14.08 -13.58
CA PHE A 19 15.60 -12.62 -13.37
C PHE A 19 14.24 -11.99 -13.23
N GLU A 20 13.33 -12.75 -12.65
CA GLU A 20 11.93 -12.44 -12.63
C GLU A 20 11.47 -12.30 -11.18
N LEU A 21 10.65 -11.28 -10.95
CA LEU A 21 9.91 -11.18 -9.70
C LEU A 21 8.49 -11.64 -9.98
N ARG A 22 8.04 -12.64 -9.25
CA ARG A 22 6.67 -13.15 -9.29
C ARG A 22 5.94 -12.76 -8.01
N ASN A 23 4.61 -12.83 -8.03
CA ASN A 23 3.77 -12.61 -6.85
C ASN A 23 3.97 -11.25 -6.15
N LEU A 24 4.35 -10.21 -6.91
CA LEU A 24 4.31 -8.84 -6.39
C LEU A 24 2.86 -8.45 -6.11
N ALA A 25 2.65 -7.71 -5.02
CA ALA A 25 1.33 -7.18 -4.68
C ALA A 25 0.84 -6.22 -5.78
N PRO A 26 -0.47 -5.95 -5.92
CA PRO A 26 -0.93 -4.85 -6.76
C PRO A 26 -0.29 -3.53 -6.33
N THR A 27 -0.12 -2.60 -7.25
CA THR A 27 0.23 -1.21 -6.90
C THR A 27 -0.93 -0.55 -6.13
N PRO A 28 -0.67 0.52 -5.34
CA PRO A 28 -1.76 1.24 -4.66
C PRO A 28 -2.86 1.72 -5.61
N ALA A 29 -2.49 2.18 -6.81
CA ALA A 29 -3.43 2.60 -7.84
C ALA A 29 -4.28 1.43 -8.37
N GLU A 30 -3.66 0.28 -8.69
CA GLU A 30 -4.38 -0.93 -9.12
C GLU A 30 -5.35 -1.40 -8.02
N GLU A 31 -4.90 -1.44 -6.76
CA GLU A 31 -5.74 -1.87 -5.63
C GLU A 31 -6.94 -0.94 -5.42
N TRP A 32 -6.68 0.37 -5.51
CA TRP A 32 -7.69 1.40 -5.36
C TRP A 32 -8.77 1.31 -6.42
N GLN A 33 -8.39 1.24 -7.70
CA GLN A 33 -9.35 1.13 -8.80
C GLN A 33 -10.15 -0.18 -8.71
N ARG A 34 -9.49 -1.29 -8.36
CA ARG A 34 -10.15 -2.58 -8.16
C ARG A 34 -11.19 -2.52 -7.04
N THR A 35 -10.84 -1.92 -5.91
CA THR A 35 -11.74 -1.82 -4.74
C THR A 35 -12.91 -0.88 -5.04
N LEU A 36 -12.67 0.27 -5.66
CA LEU A 36 -13.74 1.19 -6.07
C LEU A 36 -14.71 0.55 -7.07
N ALA A 37 -14.18 -0.20 -8.05
CA ALA A 37 -15.00 -0.93 -9.02
C ALA A 37 -15.86 -2.00 -8.34
N PHE A 38 -15.28 -2.77 -7.40
CA PHE A 38 -16.00 -3.79 -6.64
C PHE A 38 -17.15 -3.19 -5.80
N LEU A 39 -16.90 -2.08 -5.11
CA LEU A 39 -17.89 -1.46 -4.23
C LEU A 39 -19.06 -0.79 -4.98
N GLY A 40 -18.84 -0.42 -6.25
CA GLY A 40 -19.91 0.05 -7.13
C GLY A 40 -20.72 1.23 -6.56
N LEU A 41 -20.09 2.41 -6.46
CA LEU A 41 -20.80 3.64 -6.08
C LEU A 41 -21.79 4.04 -7.19
N SER A 42 -23.07 3.89 -6.91
CA SER A 42 -24.15 4.27 -7.83
C SER A 42 -24.22 5.78 -8.02
N MET A 43 -24.83 6.22 -9.12
CA MET A 43 -25.06 7.65 -9.37
C MET A 43 -25.96 8.30 -8.30
N VAL A 44 -26.90 7.55 -7.73
CA VAL A 44 -27.78 8.02 -6.66
C VAL A 44 -26.98 8.27 -5.37
N GLU A 45 -26.11 7.34 -4.99
CA GLU A 45 -25.22 7.48 -3.83
C GLU A 45 -24.26 8.65 -4.03
N LYS A 46 -23.58 8.76 -5.19
CA LYS A 46 -22.68 9.88 -5.49
C LYS A 46 -23.38 11.23 -5.39
N ALA A 47 -24.58 11.35 -5.96
CA ALA A 47 -25.35 12.59 -5.90
C ALA A 47 -25.81 12.92 -4.46
N ALA A 48 -26.13 11.90 -3.66
CA ALA A 48 -26.49 12.10 -2.25
C ALA A 48 -25.28 12.48 -1.39
N MET A 49 -24.13 11.84 -1.60
CA MET A 49 -22.85 12.21 -1.00
C MET A 49 -22.53 13.68 -1.31
N ALA A 50 -22.57 14.08 -2.59
CA ALA A 50 -22.31 15.46 -2.99
C ALA A 50 -23.21 16.48 -2.28
N ARG A 51 -24.52 16.21 -2.15
CA ARG A 51 -25.46 17.08 -1.41
C ARG A 51 -25.20 17.13 0.09
N SER A 52 -24.53 16.12 0.64
CA SER A 52 -24.23 16.03 2.06
C SER A 52 -22.92 16.72 2.46
N VAL A 53 -22.06 17.05 1.48
CA VAL A 53 -20.72 17.62 1.72
C VAL A 53 -20.79 18.92 2.53
N GLU A 54 -21.71 19.83 2.22
CA GLU A 54 -21.79 21.12 2.92
C GLU A 54 -22.05 20.95 4.42
N ALA A 55 -23.03 20.09 4.78
CA ALA A 55 -23.33 19.79 6.19
C ALA A 55 -22.12 19.17 6.91
N LEU A 56 -21.42 18.24 6.26
CA LEU A 56 -20.23 17.58 6.82
C LEU A 56 -19.06 18.56 6.95
N MET A 57 -18.82 19.40 5.95
CA MET A 57 -17.78 20.43 5.97
C MET A 57 -18.03 21.46 7.06
N GLY A 58 -19.28 21.87 7.27
CA GLY A 58 -19.68 22.79 8.34
C GLY A 58 -19.36 22.28 9.75
N ARG A 59 -19.12 20.96 9.91
CA ARG A 59 -18.79 20.28 11.16
C ARG A 59 -17.39 19.64 11.16
N ALA A 60 -16.58 19.87 10.11
CA ALA A 60 -15.32 19.18 9.92
C ALA A 60 -14.29 19.45 11.02
N VAL A 61 -14.19 20.70 11.50
CA VAL A 61 -13.26 21.07 12.58
C VAL A 61 -13.65 20.37 13.89
N GLU A 62 -14.94 20.32 14.20
CA GLU A 62 -15.46 19.61 15.37
C GLU A 62 -15.10 18.13 15.30
N LEU A 63 -15.35 17.45 14.16
CA LEU A 63 -14.97 16.04 13.99
C LEU A 63 -13.49 15.79 14.28
N VAL A 64 -12.61 16.65 13.77
CA VAL A 64 -11.16 16.51 13.98
C VAL A 64 -10.81 16.66 15.47
N VAL A 65 -11.37 17.66 16.15
CA VAL A 65 -11.12 17.89 17.58
C VAL A 65 -11.65 16.71 18.40
N ASP A 66 -12.93 16.37 18.23
CA ASP A 66 -13.61 15.32 18.99
C ASP A 66 -12.93 13.96 18.82
N THR A 67 -12.38 13.67 17.63
CA THR A 67 -11.67 12.40 17.40
C THR A 67 -10.42 12.31 18.27
N TYR A 68 -9.60 13.35 18.36
CA TYR A 68 -8.40 13.30 19.20
C TYR A 68 -8.72 13.35 20.69
N ASP A 69 -9.76 14.08 21.08
CA ASP A 69 -10.26 14.08 22.45
C ASP A 69 -10.73 12.67 22.86
N TYR A 70 -11.38 11.94 21.95
CA TYR A 70 -11.76 10.55 22.17
C TYR A 70 -10.53 9.64 22.30
N LEU A 71 -9.57 9.76 21.37
CA LEU A 71 -8.34 8.93 21.39
C LEU A 71 -7.50 9.17 22.66
N GLN A 72 -7.48 10.40 23.17
CA GLN A 72 -6.79 10.72 24.43
C GLN A 72 -7.48 10.09 25.63
N LYS A 73 -8.83 10.01 25.64
CA LYS A 73 -9.59 9.45 26.77
C LYS A 73 -9.51 7.93 26.87
N PHE A 74 -9.23 7.24 25.77
CA PHE A 74 -9.14 5.78 25.76
C PHE A 74 -7.70 5.33 26.10
N PRO A 75 -7.47 4.59 27.21
CA PRO A 75 -6.12 4.38 27.75
C PRO A 75 -5.12 3.78 26.76
N ALA A 76 -5.53 2.81 25.95
CA ALA A 76 -4.60 2.17 25.01
C ALA A 76 -4.16 3.10 23.88
N THR A 77 -5.05 3.97 23.38
CA THR A 77 -4.69 4.94 22.33
C THR A 77 -3.92 6.12 22.91
N ALA A 78 -4.19 6.52 24.16
CA ALA A 78 -3.35 7.46 24.87
C ALA A 78 -1.91 6.93 25.00
N ALA A 79 -1.75 5.66 25.38
CA ALA A 79 -0.44 5.02 25.49
C ALA A 79 0.31 4.91 24.16
N ILE A 80 -0.40 4.57 23.07
CA ILE A 80 0.19 4.58 21.72
C ILE A 80 0.70 5.97 21.34
N LEU A 81 -0.01 7.02 21.74
CA LEU A 81 0.32 8.40 21.39
C LEU A 81 1.31 9.06 22.37
N GLY A 82 1.59 8.42 23.52
CA GLY A 82 2.38 8.98 24.61
C GLY A 82 1.67 10.11 25.35
N TRP A 83 0.34 10.04 25.48
CA TRP A 83 -0.53 11.10 26.03
C TRP A 83 -1.21 10.72 27.35
N GLU A 84 -0.68 9.75 28.08
CA GLU A 84 -1.28 9.25 29.33
C GLU A 84 -1.34 10.32 30.43
N GLU A 85 -0.29 11.13 30.54
CA GLU A 85 -0.17 12.16 31.59
C GLU A 85 -0.50 13.56 31.05
N SER A 86 -0.02 13.88 29.85
CA SER A 86 -0.26 15.17 29.20
C SER A 86 -0.16 15.04 27.69
N VAL A 87 -0.85 15.93 26.96
CA VAL A 87 -0.83 15.95 25.50
C VAL A 87 0.42 16.67 25.01
N ASP A 88 1.18 16.01 24.13
CA ASP A 88 2.17 16.68 23.28
C ASP A 88 1.42 17.54 22.26
N VAL A 89 1.43 18.86 22.47
CA VAL A 89 0.69 19.85 21.66
C VAL A 89 1.18 19.85 20.21
N GLU A 90 2.50 19.77 19.98
CA GLU A 90 3.07 19.75 18.63
C GLU A 90 2.63 18.47 17.89
N HIS A 91 2.67 17.32 18.58
CA HIS A 91 2.17 16.08 18.02
C HIS A 91 0.67 16.16 17.71
N LEU A 92 -0.14 16.73 18.61
CA LEU A 92 -1.58 16.89 18.39
C LEU A 92 -1.86 17.76 17.15
N GLU A 93 -1.17 18.90 17.02
CA GLU A 93 -1.32 19.79 15.86
C GLU A 93 -0.92 19.12 14.55
N GLU A 94 0.20 18.39 14.54
CA GLU A 94 0.64 17.58 13.41
C GLU A 94 -0.46 16.59 12.98
N ARG A 95 -1.01 15.84 13.94
CA ARG A 95 -2.01 14.81 13.69
C ARG A 95 -3.34 15.41 13.21
N ARG A 96 -3.80 16.51 13.82
CA ARG A 96 -4.98 17.28 13.38
C ARG A 96 -4.81 17.80 11.95
N ARG A 97 -3.62 18.27 11.57
CA ARG A 97 -3.34 18.69 10.18
C ARG A 97 -3.47 17.54 9.20
N PHE A 98 -2.88 16.37 9.48
CA PHE A 98 -3.01 15.19 8.62
C PHE A 98 -4.47 14.74 8.48
N PHE A 99 -5.22 14.70 9.58
CA PHE A 99 -6.65 14.39 9.56
C PHE A 99 -7.40 15.39 8.68
N THR A 100 -7.19 16.69 8.89
CA THR A 100 -7.89 17.75 8.15
C THR A 100 -7.66 17.63 6.63
N ILE A 101 -6.43 17.35 6.20
CA ILE A 101 -6.10 17.13 4.79
C ILE A 101 -6.83 15.90 4.25
N TRP A 102 -6.80 14.79 4.99
CA TRP A 102 -7.50 13.57 4.60
C TRP A 102 -9.02 13.78 4.51
N LEU A 103 -9.62 14.49 5.47
CA LEU A 103 -11.04 14.77 5.52
C LEU A 103 -11.46 15.68 4.36
N ALA A 104 -10.68 16.71 4.05
CA ALA A 104 -10.95 17.58 2.91
C ALA A 104 -10.95 16.80 1.58
N ARG A 105 -9.96 15.93 1.35
CA ARG A 105 -9.91 15.07 0.15
C ARG A 105 -11.04 14.04 0.12
N THR A 106 -11.40 13.50 1.28
CA THR A 106 -12.52 12.56 1.42
C THR A 106 -13.85 13.23 1.08
N LEU A 107 -14.12 14.40 1.63
CA LEU A 107 -15.34 15.16 1.35
C LEU A 107 -15.35 15.71 -0.09
N GLY A 108 -14.18 15.95 -0.69
CA GLY A 108 -14.02 16.18 -2.12
C GLY A 108 -14.21 14.95 -3.01
N MET A 109 -14.46 13.76 -2.43
CA MET A 109 -14.63 12.48 -3.14
C MET A 109 -13.47 12.16 -4.10
N ASP A 110 -12.24 12.45 -3.67
CA ASP A 110 -11.03 12.27 -4.49
C ASP A 110 -10.74 10.79 -4.81
N THR A 111 -11.01 10.35 -6.03
CA THR A 111 -10.71 8.98 -6.49
C THR A 111 -9.42 8.87 -7.29
N SER A 112 -8.52 9.86 -7.21
CA SER A 112 -7.28 9.89 -7.99
C SER A 112 -6.27 8.82 -7.54
N GLU A 113 -5.32 8.51 -8.44
CA GLU A 113 -4.18 7.66 -8.10
C GLU A 113 -3.28 8.30 -7.02
N GLU A 114 -3.15 9.63 -7.00
CA GLU A 114 -2.36 10.30 -5.97
C GLU A 114 -2.98 10.11 -4.58
N PHE A 115 -4.31 10.14 -4.46
CA PHE A 115 -4.96 9.81 -3.18
C PHE A 115 -4.73 8.36 -2.78
N ALA A 116 -4.66 7.45 -3.75
CA ALA A 116 -4.33 6.06 -3.49
C ALA A 116 -2.93 5.92 -2.85
N HIS A 117 -1.92 6.60 -3.41
CA HIS A 117 -0.58 6.65 -2.83
C HIS A 117 -0.56 7.32 -1.44
N TYR A 118 -1.34 8.39 -1.25
CA TYR A 118 -1.49 9.06 0.05
C TYR A 118 -2.02 8.11 1.14
N LEU A 119 -3.11 7.38 0.86
CA LEU A 119 -3.72 6.44 1.80
C LEU A 119 -2.81 5.24 2.07
N PHE A 120 -2.17 4.69 1.04
CA PHE A 120 -1.19 3.61 1.21
C PHE A 120 -0.03 4.05 2.13
N ARG A 121 0.48 5.27 1.93
CA ARG A 121 1.51 5.86 2.81
C ARG A 121 0.99 6.06 4.23
N ALA A 122 -0.24 6.53 4.41
CA ALA A 122 -0.86 6.64 5.73
C ALA A 122 -0.93 5.27 6.43
N GLY A 123 -1.22 4.20 5.69
CA GLY A 123 -1.13 2.82 6.17
C GLY A 123 0.25 2.45 6.72
N LYS A 124 1.31 2.74 5.94
CA LYS A 124 2.71 2.52 6.39
C LYS A 124 3.04 3.32 7.66
N PHE A 125 2.53 4.54 7.78
CA PHE A 125 2.77 5.37 8.96
C PHE A 125 2.11 4.79 10.20
N HIS A 126 0.88 4.29 10.11
CA HIS A 126 0.23 3.57 11.21
C HIS A 126 0.95 2.26 11.55
N ALA A 127 1.63 1.62 10.59
CA ALA A 127 2.48 0.46 10.85
C ALA A 127 3.79 0.78 11.59
N GLY A 128 4.05 2.04 11.94
CA GLY A 128 5.27 2.46 12.61
C GLY A 128 6.33 3.06 11.70
N HIS A 129 6.07 3.21 10.40
CA HIS A 129 7.10 3.69 9.45
C HIS A 129 7.02 5.21 9.20
N GLY A 130 6.31 5.94 10.06
CA GLY A 130 6.26 7.41 10.06
C GLY A 130 7.45 8.06 10.79
N PRO A 131 7.59 9.40 10.76
CA PRO A 131 8.71 10.09 11.40
C PRO A 131 8.87 9.79 12.90
N ARG A 132 7.75 9.72 13.64
CA ARG A 132 7.73 9.41 15.07
C ARG A 132 7.83 7.91 15.41
N GLN A 133 7.85 7.04 14.40
CA GLN A 133 7.94 5.59 14.55
C GLN A 133 6.86 4.95 15.46
N ILE A 134 5.69 5.58 15.54
CA ILE A 134 4.57 5.09 16.38
C ILE A 134 3.81 3.99 15.65
N HIS A 135 3.83 2.79 16.20
CA HIS A 135 3.00 1.69 15.75
C HIS A 135 1.60 1.80 16.33
N THR A 136 0.58 1.86 15.47
CA THR A 136 -0.84 1.84 15.85
C THR A 136 -1.47 0.52 15.37
N PRO A 137 -1.96 -0.34 16.28
CA PRO A 137 -2.68 -1.54 15.90
C PRO A 137 -3.82 -1.27 14.90
N PRO A 138 -4.00 -2.13 13.88
CA PRO A 138 -4.93 -1.86 12.78
C PRO A 138 -6.39 -1.85 13.25
N THR A 139 -6.69 -2.52 14.38
CA THR A 139 -7.99 -2.50 15.04
C THR A 139 -8.42 -1.08 15.42
N TYR A 140 -7.51 -0.24 15.92
CA TYR A 140 -7.82 1.14 16.29
C TYR A 140 -8.01 2.03 15.06
N VAL A 141 -7.28 1.77 13.96
CA VAL A 141 -7.48 2.47 12.68
C VAL A 141 -8.88 2.16 12.13
N THR A 142 -9.25 0.87 12.08
CA THR A 142 -10.58 0.42 11.65
C THR A 142 -11.69 1.04 12.52
N ALA A 143 -11.55 0.99 13.84
CA ALA A 143 -12.53 1.57 14.75
C ALA A 143 -12.65 3.09 14.58
N SER A 144 -11.56 3.79 14.31
CA SER A 144 -11.57 5.25 14.06
C SER A 144 -12.35 5.61 12.79
N ILE A 145 -12.24 4.82 11.72
CA ILE A 145 -13.08 5.01 10.52
C ILE A 145 -14.57 4.76 10.84
N GLY A 146 -14.87 3.78 11.70
CA GLY A 146 -16.22 3.57 12.23
C GLY A 146 -16.76 4.80 12.98
N HIS A 147 -15.94 5.43 13.81
CA HIS A 147 -16.29 6.68 14.52
C HIS A 147 -16.59 7.83 13.55
N VAL A 148 -15.78 8.00 12.49
CA VAL A 148 -16.05 9.00 11.45
C VAL A 148 -17.39 8.73 10.74
N LEU A 149 -17.68 7.48 10.39
CA LEU A 149 -18.95 7.13 9.75
C LEU A 149 -20.15 7.36 10.68
N ALA A 150 -20.03 7.04 11.97
CA ALA A 150 -21.07 7.32 12.95
C ALA A 150 -21.30 8.84 13.11
N TYR A 151 -20.22 9.63 13.10
CA TYR A 151 -20.30 11.09 13.12
C TYR A 151 -21.01 11.63 11.88
N PHE A 152 -20.71 11.10 10.69
CA PHE A 152 -21.42 11.46 9.46
C PHE A 152 -22.92 11.17 9.62
N GLY A 153 -23.29 9.99 10.13
CA GLY A 153 -24.69 9.63 10.39
C GLY A 153 -25.41 10.65 11.27
N ARG A 154 -24.76 11.10 12.35
CA ARG A 154 -25.31 12.14 13.23
C ARG A 154 -25.52 13.47 12.51
N VAL A 155 -24.48 13.99 11.85
CA VAL A 155 -24.54 15.28 11.14
C VAL A 155 -25.60 15.26 10.03
N LEU A 156 -25.71 14.15 9.29
CA LEU A 156 -26.72 14.03 8.25
C LEU A 156 -28.14 13.91 8.81
N GLY A 157 -28.32 13.30 9.98
CA GLY A 157 -29.60 13.28 10.69
C GLY A 157 -30.08 14.65 11.17
N GLU A 158 -29.15 15.58 11.40
CA GLU A 158 -29.43 16.98 11.77
C GLU A 158 -29.60 17.90 10.54
N SER A 159 -29.35 17.38 9.33
CA SER A 159 -29.37 18.16 8.09
C SER A 159 -30.76 18.27 7.44
N ALA A 160 -30.88 19.11 6.41
CA ALA A 160 -32.12 19.25 5.63
C ALA A 160 -32.37 18.11 4.61
N LEU A 161 -31.53 17.06 4.59
CA LEU A 161 -31.70 15.92 3.70
C LEU A 161 -32.92 15.08 4.11
N ASN A 162 -33.71 14.64 3.13
CA ASN A 162 -34.78 13.69 3.42
C ASN A 162 -34.21 12.28 3.71
N ALA A 163 -35.03 11.41 4.31
CA ALA A 163 -34.61 10.07 4.72
C ALA A 163 -33.99 9.23 3.59
N ARG A 164 -34.51 9.34 2.36
CA ARG A 164 -33.96 8.62 1.19
C ARG A 164 -32.59 9.16 0.80
N GLN A 165 -32.41 10.48 0.80
CA GLN A 165 -31.13 11.12 0.52
C GLN A 165 -30.09 10.79 1.59
N MET A 166 -30.48 10.83 2.87
CA MET A 166 -29.62 10.44 3.98
C MET A 166 -29.17 8.99 3.87
N ALA A 167 -30.10 8.05 3.63
CA ALA A 167 -29.76 6.64 3.46
C ALA A 167 -28.79 6.41 2.27
N ALA A 168 -29.03 7.06 1.14
CA ALA A 168 -28.14 6.98 -0.02
C ALA A 168 -26.75 7.61 0.24
N ALA A 169 -26.70 8.74 0.96
CA ALA A 169 -25.43 9.35 1.34
C ALA A 169 -24.64 8.44 2.29
N MET A 170 -25.29 7.87 3.31
CA MET A 170 -24.66 6.96 4.26
C MET A 170 -24.16 5.68 3.59
N ALA A 171 -24.92 5.10 2.66
CA ALA A 171 -24.45 3.96 1.86
C ALA A 171 -23.21 4.31 1.04
N GLY A 172 -23.21 5.47 0.39
CA GLY A 172 -22.07 5.97 -0.37
C GLY A 172 -20.83 6.24 0.49
N TRP A 173 -20.98 6.97 1.59
CA TRP A 173 -19.87 7.25 2.52
C TRP A 173 -19.32 6.00 3.17
N SER A 174 -20.17 5.05 3.56
CA SER A 174 -19.75 3.77 4.11
C SER A 174 -18.87 3.00 3.12
N LYS A 175 -19.33 2.83 1.88
CA LYS A 175 -18.53 2.20 0.80
C LYS A 175 -17.19 2.92 0.60
N TYR A 176 -17.25 4.25 0.44
CA TYR A 176 -16.06 5.03 0.13
C TYR A 176 -15.02 4.99 1.26
N LEU A 177 -15.44 5.15 2.51
CA LEU A 177 -14.55 5.03 3.68
C LEU A 177 -14.00 3.61 3.84
N SER A 178 -14.78 2.57 3.54
CA SER A 178 -14.28 1.18 3.51
C SER A 178 -13.21 0.98 2.45
N ALA A 179 -13.34 1.60 1.27
CA ALA A 179 -12.30 1.56 0.25
C ALA A 179 -10.99 2.17 0.75
N GLN A 180 -11.08 3.33 1.41
CA GLN A 180 -9.90 4.02 1.95
C GLN A 180 -9.25 3.21 3.08
N LEU A 181 -10.06 2.62 3.97
CA LEU A 181 -9.58 1.74 5.02
C LEU A 181 -8.86 0.51 4.43
N ASN A 182 -9.41 -0.12 3.40
CA ASN A 182 -8.74 -1.23 2.70
C ASN A 182 -7.36 -0.82 2.22
N LEU A 183 -7.23 0.36 1.61
CA LEU A 183 -5.96 0.82 1.06
C LEU A 183 -4.94 1.19 2.15
N MET A 184 -5.40 1.75 3.27
CA MET A 184 -4.55 1.96 4.46
C MET A 184 -4.11 0.62 5.07
N LEU A 185 -5.00 -0.37 5.18
CA LEU A 185 -4.65 -1.71 5.66
C LEU A 185 -3.67 -2.39 4.71
N PHE A 186 -3.84 -2.22 3.40
CA PHE A 186 -2.89 -2.72 2.41
C PHE A 186 -1.48 -2.14 2.65
N GLY A 187 -1.37 -0.81 2.77
CA GLY A 187 -0.10 -0.16 3.11
C GLY A 187 0.48 -0.60 4.44
N TYR A 188 -0.38 -0.78 5.45
CA TYR A 188 0.00 -1.29 6.76
C TYR A 188 0.63 -2.70 6.66
N HIS A 189 -0.03 -3.62 5.95
CA HIS A 189 0.47 -4.99 5.80
C HIS A 189 1.76 -5.06 5.00
N ILE A 190 1.90 -4.27 3.94
CA ILE A 190 3.16 -4.17 3.19
C ILE A 190 4.31 -3.67 4.09
N ALA A 191 4.05 -2.68 4.97
CA ALA A 191 5.04 -2.21 5.91
C ALA A 191 5.45 -3.30 6.92
N ARG A 192 4.48 -4.01 7.52
CA ARG A 192 4.77 -5.12 8.44
C ARG A 192 5.54 -6.25 7.76
N GLU A 193 5.21 -6.53 6.49
CA GLU A 193 5.89 -7.55 5.69
C GLU A 193 7.33 -7.16 5.33
N PHE A 194 7.58 -5.86 5.12
CA PHE A 194 8.93 -5.34 4.91
C PHE A 194 9.84 -5.54 6.14
N GLU A 195 9.25 -5.57 7.34
CA GLU A 195 9.92 -5.84 8.62
C GLU A 195 9.83 -7.31 9.07
N SER A 196 9.20 -8.21 8.32
CA SER A 196 9.09 -9.62 8.70
C SER A 196 10.41 -10.36 8.43
N GLY A 197 10.83 -11.21 9.36
CA GLY A 197 12.09 -11.93 9.28
C GLY A 197 12.97 -11.74 10.51
N ASP A 198 13.78 -12.76 10.80
CA ASP A 198 14.69 -12.79 11.94
C ASP A 198 16.09 -12.24 11.58
N LEU A 199 16.35 -12.13 10.28
CA LEU A 199 17.60 -11.63 9.71
C LEU A 199 17.34 -10.31 8.98
N SER A 200 18.41 -9.55 8.75
CA SER A 200 18.34 -8.28 8.02
C SER A 200 19.41 -8.20 6.96
N ILE A 201 19.06 -7.69 5.79
CA ILE A 201 19.97 -7.46 4.67
C ILE A 201 19.96 -5.99 4.27
N ARG A 202 21.14 -5.48 3.90
CA ARG A 202 21.30 -4.11 3.40
C ARG A 202 21.08 -4.07 1.90
N LEU A 203 20.19 -3.18 1.47
CA LEU A 203 19.98 -2.82 0.07
C LEU A 203 20.58 -1.44 -0.20
N LYS A 204 21.69 -1.40 -0.93
CA LYS A 204 22.31 -0.16 -1.39
C LYS A 204 21.62 0.32 -2.67
N LEU A 205 21.22 1.58 -2.68
CA LEU A 205 20.50 2.20 -3.80
C LEU A 205 21.42 3.16 -4.53
N PHE A 206 21.31 3.24 -5.85
CA PHE A 206 22.14 4.10 -6.70
C PHE A 206 21.31 4.88 -7.72
N GLY A 207 21.94 5.91 -8.31
CA GLY A 207 21.37 6.71 -9.40
C GLY A 207 19.97 7.24 -9.10
N THR A 208 19.06 7.07 -10.06
CA THR A 208 17.67 7.56 -9.98
C THR A 208 16.82 6.91 -8.89
N VAL A 209 17.23 5.77 -8.33
CA VAL A 209 16.47 5.11 -7.24
C VAL A 209 16.56 5.90 -5.94
N ARG A 210 17.71 6.52 -5.65
CA ARG A 210 17.94 7.30 -4.42
C ARG A 210 16.93 8.43 -4.24
N PRO A 211 16.72 9.35 -5.21
CA PRO A 211 15.75 10.42 -5.05
C PRO A 211 14.29 9.93 -4.99
N ILE A 212 13.97 8.77 -5.58
CA ILE A 212 12.62 8.18 -5.49
C ILE A 212 12.35 7.64 -4.09
N VAL A 213 13.31 6.90 -3.54
CA VAL A 213 13.19 6.29 -2.20
C VAL A 213 13.45 7.32 -1.09
N GLY A 214 14.22 8.38 -1.39
CA GLY A 214 14.68 9.38 -0.42
C GLY A 214 15.83 8.88 0.47
N LYS A 215 16.46 7.73 0.14
CA LYS A 215 17.54 7.12 0.92
C LYS A 215 18.64 6.55 0.01
N SER A 216 19.87 6.50 0.51
CA SER A 216 21.00 5.83 -0.17
C SER A 216 21.02 4.33 0.10
N GLU A 217 20.42 3.88 1.19
CA GLU A 217 20.31 2.48 1.58
C GLU A 217 19.04 2.24 2.39
N VAL A 218 18.56 1.00 2.37
CA VAL A 218 17.45 0.52 3.19
C VAL A 218 17.81 -0.84 3.78
N ILE A 219 17.25 -1.15 4.94
CA ILE A 219 17.39 -2.46 5.58
C ILE A 219 16.06 -3.19 5.38
N VAL A 220 16.14 -4.42 4.86
CA VAL A 220 14.98 -5.30 4.67
C VAL A 220 15.14 -6.52 5.56
N ARG A 221 14.07 -6.95 6.24
CA ARG A 221 14.11 -8.20 7.00
C ARG A 221 13.72 -9.40 6.14
N PHE A 222 14.33 -10.54 6.42
CA PHE A 222 14.16 -11.78 5.69
C PHE A 222 14.29 -13.01 6.61
N HIS A 223 13.72 -14.13 6.17
CA HIS A 223 13.85 -15.44 6.82
C HIS A 223 14.98 -16.27 6.19
N PRO A 224 15.58 -17.25 6.88
CA PRO A 224 16.69 -18.04 6.34
C PRO A 224 16.42 -18.77 5.00
N ALA A 225 15.15 -19.05 4.68
CA ALA A 225 14.75 -19.67 3.41
C ALA A 225 14.44 -18.67 2.30
N ASP A 226 14.48 -17.36 2.57
CA ASP A 226 14.19 -16.32 1.59
C ASP A 226 15.35 -16.20 0.57
N THR A 227 14.96 -15.86 -0.66
CA THR A 227 15.87 -15.62 -1.78
C THR A 227 16.03 -14.12 -2.05
N VAL A 228 16.96 -13.77 -2.95
CA VAL A 228 17.08 -12.40 -3.48
C VAL A 228 15.73 -11.91 -4.05
N ALA A 229 15.00 -12.75 -4.80
CA ALA A 229 13.69 -12.42 -5.39
C ALA A 229 12.71 -11.98 -4.30
N ARG A 230 12.68 -12.70 -3.18
CA ARG A 230 11.78 -12.40 -2.06
C ARG A 230 12.07 -11.04 -1.44
N VAL A 231 13.34 -10.73 -1.20
CA VAL A 231 13.77 -9.45 -0.63
C VAL A 231 13.53 -8.29 -1.59
N LEU A 232 13.85 -8.46 -2.88
CA LEU A 232 13.51 -7.46 -3.90
C LEU A 232 12.01 -7.25 -4.01
N GLY A 233 11.21 -8.32 -3.90
CA GLY A 233 9.75 -8.24 -3.88
C GLY A 233 9.23 -7.41 -2.70
N LYS A 234 9.76 -7.63 -1.49
CA LYS A 234 9.43 -6.78 -0.33
C LYS A 234 9.78 -5.31 -0.60
N PHE A 235 10.96 -5.04 -1.15
CA PHE A 235 11.41 -3.69 -1.49
C PHE A 235 10.46 -3.00 -2.48
N PHE A 236 10.12 -3.65 -3.59
CA PHE A 236 9.26 -3.07 -4.63
C PHE A 236 7.79 -2.97 -4.24
N ASN A 237 7.30 -3.85 -3.36
CA ASN A 237 5.97 -3.69 -2.79
C ASN A 237 5.93 -2.48 -1.84
N TYR A 238 7.00 -2.26 -1.05
CA TYR A 238 7.09 -1.14 -0.12
C TYR A 238 7.31 0.22 -0.80
N TYR A 239 8.06 0.24 -1.90
CA TYR A 239 8.33 1.40 -2.76
C TYR A 239 7.76 1.19 -4.19
N PRO A 240 6.42 1.26 -4.36
CA PRO A 240 5.79 1.05 -5.65
C PRO A 240 6.23 2.06 -6.73
N GLU A 241 6.71 3.24 -6.33
CA GLU A 241 7.25 4.25 -7.24
C GLU A 241 8.57 3.78 -7.87
N ALA A 242 9.44 3.13 -7.09
CA ALA A 242 10.68 2.54 -7.59
C ALA A 242 10.38 1.35 -8.52
N ARG A 243 9.33 0.58 -8.21
CA ARG A 243 8.87 -0.54 -9.05
C ARG A 243 8.45 -0.07 -10.44
N ALA A 244 7.66 0.99 -10.53
CA ALA A 244 7.19 1.52 -11.81
C ALA A 244 8.36 1.96 -12.72
N GLN A 245 9.44 2.45 -12.12
CA GLN A 245 10.64 2.83 -12.85
C GLN A 245 11.52 1.62 -13.23
N ALA A 246 11.67 0.65 -12.32
CA ALA A 246 12.62 -0.44 -12.48
C ALA A 246 12.09 -1.60 -13.30
N LEU A 247 10.80 -1.90 -13.15
CA LEU A 247 10.21 -3.13 -13.65
C LEU A 247 9.24 -2.88 -14.79
N GLU A 248 9.11 -3.89 -15.65
CA GLU A 248 8.08 -4.04 -16.66
C GLU A 248 7.25 -5.28 -16.32
N LYS A 249 5.92 -5.14 -16.38
CA LYS A 249 4.97 -6.22 -16.13
C LYS A 249 4.72 -6.98 -17.43
N THR A 250 5.01 -8.26 -17.43
CA THR A 250 4.68 -9.21 -18.49
C THR A 250 3.69 -10.24 -17.96
N TRP A 251 3.12 -11.02 -18.88
CA TRP A 251 2.19 -12.10 -18.55
C TRP A 251 2.83 -13.41 -18.96
N ASP A 252 2.73 -14.39 -18.07
CA ASP A 252 3.19 -15.75 -18.29
C ASP A 252 2.06 -16.73 -17.99
N THR A 253 2.24 -17.98 -18.37
CA THR A 253 1.26 -19.06 -18.13
C THR A 253 1.90 -20.16 -17.31
N GLU A 254 1.30 -20.48 -16.17
CA GLU A 254 1.75 -21.56 -15.30
C GLU A 254 0.69 -22.68 -15.26
N GLU A 255 1.12 -23.94 -15.32
CA GLU A 255 0.27 -25.09 -15.00
C GLU A 255 0.11 -25.19 -13.48
N LYS A 256 -1.12 -25.26 -12.99
CA LYS A 256 -1.35 -25.58 -11.58
C LYS A 256 -1.06 -27.05 -11.34
N SER A 257 -0.34 -27.36 -10.27
CA SER A 257 -0.06 -28.74 -9.82
C SER A 257 -1.31 -29.61 -9.61
N HIS A 258 -2.50 -29.01 -9.56
CA HIS A 258 -3.78 -29.68 -9.36
C HIS A 258 -4.87 -29.25 -10.36
N SER A 259 -4.51 -28.72 -11.54
CA SER A 259 -5.48 -28.33 -12.56
C SER A 259 -4.93 -28.51 -13.97
N GLU A 260 -5.75 -29.00 -14.89
CA GLU A 260 -5.44 -29.04 -16.33
C GLU A 260 -5.55 -27.65 -16.99
N TRP A 261 -5.89 -26.61 -16.23
CA TRP A 261 -6.01 -25.24 -16.72
C TRP A 261 -4.73 -24.44 -16.46
N LEU A 262 -4.26 -23.77 -17.52
CA LEU A 262 -3.21 -22.76 -17.43
C LEU A 262 -3.74 -21.52 -16.71
N GLU A 263 -3.02 -21.07 -15.69
CA GLU A 263 -3.28 -19.79 -15.03
C GLU A 263 -2.38 -18.71 -15.65
N VAL A 264 -2.99 -17.58 -16.02
CA VAL A 264 -2.24 -16.40 -16.44
C VAL A 264 -1.74 -15.69 -15.20
N VAL A 265 -0.41 -15.66 -15.03
CA VAL A 265 0.26 -15.03 -13.90
C VAL A 265 1.01 -13.79 -14.34
N SER A 266 1.09 -12.78 -13.46
CA SER A 266 1.89 -11.59 -13.74
C SER A 266 3.34 -11.82 -13.32
N VAL A 267 4.27 -11.55 -14.24
CA VAL A 267 5.70 -11.63 -14.03
C VAL A 267 6.30 -10.25 -14.20
N TYR A 268 7.35 -9.93 -13.43
CA TYR A 268 7.99 -8.62 -13.47
C TYR A 268 9.47 -8.77 -13.81
N LEU A 269 9.88 -8.13 -14.89
CA LEU A 269 11.25 -8.13 -15.38
C LEU A 269 11.87 -6.76 -15.14
N PHE A 270 13.17 -6.72 -14.82
CA PHE A 270 13.89 -5.45 -14.83
C PHE A 270 13.97 -4.90 -16.25
N ARG A 271 13.71 -3.60 -16.39
CA ARG A 271 13.93 -2.88 -17.65
C ARG A 271 15.40 -2.97 -18.05
N LYS A 272 15.67 -2.83 -19.35
CA LYS A 272 17.03 -2.90 -19.90
C LYS A 272 17.98 -1.92 -19.20
N GLY A 273 19.18 -2.40 -18.87
CA GLY A 273 20.28 -1.61 -18.31
C GLY A 273 20.29 -1.48 -16.79
N TRP A 274 19.29 -2.02 -16.10
CA TRP A 274 19.35 -2.21 -14.65
C TRP A 274 20.31 -3.34 -14.30
N ARG A 275 21.05 -3.20 -13.20
CA ARG A 275 21.94 -4.25 -12.65
C ARG A 275 21.67 -4.45 -11.18
N ILE A 276 21.52 -5.71 -10.78
CA ILE A 276 21.38 -6.11 -9.39
C ILE A 276 22.63 -6.90 -9.01
N LEU A 277 23.36 -6.40 -8.01
CA LEU A 277 24.53 -7.09 -7.50
C LEU A 277 24.23 -7.74 -6.15
N LEU A 278 24.72 -8.95 -5.95
CA LEU A 278 24.82 -9.61 -4.64
C LEU A 278 26.30 -9.66 -4.25
N ASN A 279 26.68 -9.02 -3.13
CA ASN A 279 28.07 -8.94 -2.68
C ASN A 279 29.05 -8.45 -3.76
N GLY A 280 28.60 -7.49 -4.57
CA GLY A 280 29.38 -6.90 -5.66
C GLY A 280 29.43 -7.72 -6.96
N ARG A 281 28.81 -8.90 -7.01
CA ARG A 281 28.72 -9.74 -8.22
C ARG A 281 27.37 -9.54 -8.90
N ASP A 282 27.39 -9.34 -10.21
CA ASP A 282 26.17 -9.12 -10.99
C ASP A 282 25.39 -10.43 -11.11
N LEU A 283 24.17 -10.44 -10.57
CA LEU A 283 23.35 -11.63 -10.54
C LEU A 283 23.03 -12.12 -11.95
N THR A 284 23.06 -11.24 -12.97
CA THR A 284 22.87 -11.58 -14.40
C THR A 284 23.75 -12.74 -14.87
N TYR A 285 24.93 -12.90 -14.26
CA TYR A 285 25.92 -13.91 -14.63
C TYR A 285 26.06 -15.04 -13.59
N GLU A 286 25.19 -15.07 -12.58
CA GLU A 286 25.20 -16.01 -11.45
C GLU A 286 23.85 -16.78 -11.40
N SER A 287 23.50 -17.39 -10.26
CA SER A 287 22.26 -18.17 -10.04
C SER A 287 20.94 -17.38 -10.09
N GLY A 288 20.96 -16.10 -10.48
CA GLY A 288 19.75 -15.27 -10.60
C GLY A 288 19.13 -14.87 -9.26
N PHE A 289 17.83 -14.55 -9.28
CA PHE A 289 17.12 -14.09 -8.08
C PHE A 289 16.67 -15.21 -7.14
N ASP A 290 16.78 -16.48 -7.55
CA ASP A 290 16.52 -17.63 -6.69
C ASP A 290 17.70 -17.95 -5.75
N HIS A 291 18.77 -17.16 -5.80
CA HIS A 291 19.90 -17.30 -4.90
C HIS A 291 19.46 -17.16 -3.43
N PRO A 292 19.76 -18.13 -2.55
CA PRO A 292 19.43 -18.07 -1.13
C PRO A 292 20.27 -17.00 -0.43
N LEU A 293 19.71 -16.35 0.59
CA LEU A 293 20.41 -15.28 1.31
C LEU A 293 21.07 -15.75 2.60
N THR A 294 22.20 -15.12 2.93
CA THR A 294 22.91 -15.25 4.20
C THR A 294 22.95 -13.92 4.95
N PRO A 295 23.14 -13.90 6.29
CA PRO A 295 23.16 -12.67 7.07
C PRO A 295 24.28 -11.68 6.69
N GLN A 296 25.34 -12.15 6.03
CA GLN A 296 26.48 -11.34 5.61
C GLN A 296 26.27 -10.71 4.22
N ASP A 297 25.21 -11.10 3.52
CA ASP A 297 24.97 -10.63 2.16
C ASP A 297 24.57 -9.14 2.13
N GLU A 298 24.87 -8.51 1.00
CA GLU A 298 24.34 -7.21 0.63
C GLU A 298 23.87 -7.19 -0.82
N ILE A 299 22.77 -6.47 -1.07
CA ILE A 299 22.23 -6.27 -2.42
C ILE A 299 22.48 -4.83 -2.83
N ALA A 300 22.90 -4.61 -4.08
CA ALA A 300 23.03 -3.29 -4.66
C ALA A 300 22.16 -3.15 -5.92
N ILE A 301 21.35 -2.10 -5.98
CA ILE A 301 20.42 -1.81 -7.08
C ILE A 301 20.97 -0.64 -7.90
N PHE A 302 21.38 -0.91 -9.14
CA PHE A 302 21.89 0.07 -10.07
C PHE A 302 20.90 0.31 -11.22
N PRO A 303 20.32 1.51 -11.34
CA PRO A 303 19.58 1.88 -12.55
C PRO A 303 20.56 2.06 -13.73
N PRO A 304 20.06 2.07 -14.98
CA PRO A 304 20.87 2.37 -16.15
C PRO A 304 21.63 3.68 -15.98
N GLY A 305 22.88 3.70 -16.45
CA GLY A 305 23.67 4.94 -16.57
C GLY A 305 22.99 5.92 -17.50
N ARG A 306 23.11 7.22 -17.21
CA ARG A 306 22.69 8.27 -18.14
C ARG A 306 23.55 8.28 -19.39
#